data_AF-A0A4P7DR83-F1
#
_entry.id   AF-A0A4P7DR83-F1
#
_cell.length_a   1.000
_cell.length_b   1.000
_cell.length_c   1.000
_cell.angle_alpha   90.00
_cell.angle_beta   90.00
_cell.angle_gamma   90.00
#
_symmetry.space_group_name_H-M   'P 1'
#
loop_
_entity.id
_entity.type
_entity.pdbx_description
1 polymer ?
#
loop_
_entity_poly.entity_id
_entity_poly.type
_entity_poly.pdbx_seq_one_letter_code
_entity_poly.pdbx_strand_id
1 'polypeptide(L)'
;MEIKNQSIELIDKTYFSQNDYVKMSNCMIKCIDLTGCFELDTEIIIENCVINEFNIHSCWFVKGLTLRCCVVNGYIDYQMGGHNDVSLIFDENIFTDFFNFFDCEFNAPVIFTNNIVLEGTNLLGNIGEGYENRFNAGWNAKNNLGALNLSCKV
;
A
#
# COMPACT_ATOMS: atom_id res chain seq x y z
N MET A 1 10.13 -16.46 0.61
CA MET A 1 8.98 -17.36 0.83
C MET A 1 7.89 -17.11 -0.22
N GLU A 2 7.22 -18.16 -0.71
CA GLU A 2 6.03 -18.02 -1.57
C GLU A 2 4.81 -18.70 -0.95
N ILE A 3 3.66 -18.03 -0.97
CA ILE A 3 2.37 -18.53 -0.45
C ILE A 3 1.33 -18.44 -1.57
N LYS A 4 0.61 -19.52 -1.87
CA LYS A 4 -0.35 -19.57 -2.98
C LYS A 4 -1.63 -20.31 -2.63
N ASN A 5 -2.76 -19.83 -3.17
CA ASN A 5 -4.06 -20.50 -3.10
C ASN A 5 -4.51 -20.81 -1.66
N GLN A 6 -4.31 -19.86 -0.74
CA GLN A 6 -4.66 -20.03 0.68
C GLN A 6 -5.75 -19.04 1.11
N SER A 7 -6.49 -19.42 2.15
CA SER A 7 -7.21 -18.46 2.99
C SER A 7 -6.36 -18.19 4.23
N ILE A 8 -6.06 -16.92 4.50
CA ILE A 8 -5.15 -16.48 5.56
C ILE A 8 -5.91 -15.54 6.48
N GLU A 9 -5.96 -15.88 7.77
CA GLU A 9 -6.68 -15.05 8.75
C GLU A 9 -5.93 -13.77 9.11
N LEU A 10 -4.61 -13.84 9.31
CA LEU A 10 -3.79 -12.71 9.72
C LEU A 10 -2.40 -12.82 9.10
N ILE A 11 -1.89 -11.70 8.63
CA ILE A 11 -0.50 -11.49 8.27
C ILE A 11 0.00 -10.31 9.08
N ASP A 12 1.07 -10.52 9.84
CA ASP A 12 1.72 -9.47 10.62
C ASP A 12 3.22 -9.42 10.32
N LYS A 13 3.96 -8.57 11.04
CA LYS A 13 5.41 -8.45 10.86
C LYS A 13 6.18 -9.77 11.01
N THR A 14 5.65 -10.75 11.75
CA THR A 14 6.32 -12.05 11.96
C THR A 14 6.32 -12.92 10.71
N TYR A 15 5.37 -12.72 9.80
CA TYR A 15 5.37 -13.38 8.49
C TYR A 15 6.57 -12.98 7.62
N PHE A 16 7.07 -11.76 7.84
CA PHE A 16 8.12 -11.16 7.01
C PHE A 16 9.51 -11.25 7.65
N SER A 17 9.60 -11.24 8.99
CA SER A 17 10.83 -11.05 9.76
C SER A 17 11.96 -12.07 9.54
N GLN A 18 11.72 -13.16 8.81
CA GLN A 18 12.72 -14.19 8.51
C GLN A 18 13.06 -14.32 7.03
N ASN A 19 12.48 -13.49 6.16
CA ASN A 19 12.64 -13.61 4.73
C ASN A 19 12.94 -12.23 4.13
N ASP A 20 13.99 -12.14 3.31
CA ASP A 20 14.27 -10.95 2.49
C ASP A 20 13.19 -10.71 1.42
N TYR A 21 12.41 -11.74 1.10
CA TYR A 21 11.41 -11.73 0.04
C TYR A 21 10.19 -12.56 0.43
N VAL A 22 8.99 -12.01 0.27
CA VAL A 22 7.72 -12.72 0.43
C VAL A 22 6.79 -12.42 -0.74
N LYS A 23 6.33 -13.48 -1.41
CA LYS A 23 5.29 -13.40 -2.43
C LYS A 23 4.04 -14.16 -2.04
N MET A 24 2.89 -13.51 -2.19
CA MET A 24 1.57 -14.08 -2.00
C MET A 24 0.79 -14.00 -3.31
N SER A 25 0.14 -15.09 -3.70
CA SER A 25 -0.68 -15.08 -4.92
C SER A 25 -1.94 -15.92 -4.81
N ASN A 26 -3.04 -15.45 -5.39
CA ASN A 26 -4.32 -16.16 -5.41
C ASN A 26 -4.85 -16.47 -4.00
N CYS A 27 -4.68 -15.54 -3.05
CA CYS A 27 -5.08 -15.73 -1.66
C CYS A 27 -6.31 -14.90 -1.29
N MET A 28 -7.08 -15.41 -0.35
CA MET A 28 -8.07 -14.65 0.41
C MET A 28 -7.43 -14.29 1.75
N ILE A 29 -7.18 -13.02 2.00
CA ILE A 29 -6.50 -12.55 3.21
C ILE A 29 -7.49 -11.72 4.01
N LYS A 30 -7.78 -12.14 5.23
CA LYS A 30 -8.71 -11.41 6.08
C LYS A 30 -8.06 -10.14 6.63
N CYS A 31 -6.86 -10.22 7.19
CA CYS A 31 -6.19 -9.05 7.73
C CYS A 31 -4.69 -9.08 7.44
N ILE A 32 -4.17 -7.97 6.92
CA ILE A 32 -2.75 -7.64 6.95
C ILE A 32 -2.58 -6.51 7.96
N ASP A 33 -1.95 -6.79 9.10
CA ASP A 33 -1.70 -5.81 10.15
C ASP A 33 -0.20 -5.56 10.33
N LEU A 34 0.23 -4.42 9.79
CA LEU A 34 1.59 -3.91 9.85
C LEU A 34 1.63 -2.56 10.58
N THR A 35 0.63 -2.28 11.42
CA THR A 35 0.57 -1.05 12.20
C THR A 35 1.81 -0.90 13.09
N GLY A 36 2.49 0.23 12.98
CA GLY A 36 3.70 0.52 13.75
C GLY A 36 4.90 -0.35 13.37
N CYS A 37 4.90 -0.94 12.17
CA CYS A 37 6.06 -1.65 11.63
C CYS A 37 7.06 -0.66 11.01
N PHE A 38 7.74 0.08 11.89
CA PHE A 38 8.87 0.92 11.51
C PHE A 38 10.00 0.01 11.02
N GLU A 39 10.36 0.13 9.75
CA GLU A 39 11.39 -0.66 9.05
C GLU A 39 11.02 -2.13 8.81
N LEU A 40 10.28 -2.37 7.71
CA LEU A 40 10.02 -3.69 7.17
C LEU A 40 11.03 -4.00 6.05
N ASP A 41 12.12 -4.68 6.40
CA ASP A 41 13.23 -4.99 5.48
C ASP A 41 13.01 -6.28 4.66
N THR A 42 11.83 -6.39 4.05
CA THR A 42 11.42 -7.52 3.20
C THR A 42 10.78 -6.98 1.93
N GLU A 43 11.18 -7.49 0.76
CA GLU A 43 10.47 -7.22 -0.49
C GLU A 43 9.15 -7.98 -0.47
N ILE A 44 8.03 -7.27 -0.60
CA ILE A 44 6.69 -7.85 -0.51
C ILE A 44 5.99 -7.74 -1.85
N ILE A 45 5.52 -8.88 -2.35
CA ILE A 45 4.71 -8.97 -3.57
C ILE A 45 3.39 -9.66 -3.25
N ILE A 46 2.27 -9.00 -3.52
CA ILE A 46 0.92 -9.53 -3.33
C ILE A 46 0.18 -9.41 -4.67
N GLU A 47 -0.20 -10.53 -5.25
CA GLU A 47 -0.78 -10.59 -6.60
C GLU A 47 -2.08 -11.39 -6.65
N ASN A 48 -3.11 -10.89 -7.32
CA ASN A 48 -4.36 -11.61 -7.53
C ASN A 48 -5.00 -12.09 -6.20
N CYS A 49 -5.02 -11.23 -5.19
CA CYS A 49 -5.55 -11.53 -3.87
C CYS A 49 -6.79 -10.67 -3.55
N VAL A 50 -7.61 -11.15 -2.63
CA VAL A 50 -8.63 -10.32 -1.96
C VAL A 50 -8.15 -10.08 -0.53
N ILE A 51 -8.08 -8.82 -0.12
CA ILE A 51 -7.64 -8.39 1.21
C ILE A 51 -8.80 -7.69 1.89
N ASN A 52 -9.29 -8.19 3.03
CA ASN A 52 -10.44 -7.58 3.69
C ASN A 52 -10.06 -6.36 4.55
N GLU A 53 -8.90 -6.41 5.21
CA GLU A 53 -8.37 -5.33 6.03
C GLU A 53 -6.86 -5.17 5.74
N PHE A 54 -6.43 -3.94 5.46
CA PHE A 54 -5.04 -3.62 5.18
C PHE A 54 -4.55 -2.46 6.06
N ASN A 55 -4.05 -2.81 7.25
CA ASN A 55 -3.65 -1.86 8.28
C ASN A 55 -2.15 -1.59 8.18
N ILE A 56 -1.78 -0.42 7.66
CA ILE A 56 -0.37 -0.04 7.38
C ILE A 56 0.03 1.30 7.99
N HIS A 57 -0.72 1.77 8.99
CA HIS A 57 -0.39 3.00 9.70
C HIS A 57 1.01 2.92 10.33
N SER A 58 1.87 3.89 10.04
CA SER A 58 3.27 3.91 10.48
C SER A 58 4.10 2.69 10.06
N CYS A 59 3.88 2.18 8.85
CA CYS A 59 4.67 1.09 8.26
C CYS A 59 5.69 1.61 7.24
N TRP A 60 6.93 1.11 7.27
CA TRP A 60 7.96 1.51 6.29
C TRP A 60 8.41 0.32 5.44
N PHE A 61 8.02 0.28 4.16
CA PHE A 61 8.37 -0.79 3.22
C PHE A 61 9.75 -0.53 2.60
N VAL A 62 10.83 -0.73 3.34
CA VAL A 62 12.20 -0.36 2.91
C VAL A 62 12.58 -1.01 1.58
N LYS A 63 12.34 -2.32 1.45
CA LYS A 63 12.57 -3.08 0.20
C LYS A 63 11.38 -3.06 -0.77
N GLY A 64 10.41 -2.18 -0.55
CA GLY A 64 9.28 -1.95 -1.43
C GLY A 64 8.10 -2.89 -1.21
N LEU A 65 6.98 -2.52 -1.82
CA LEU A 65 5.72 -3.26 -1.84
C LEU A 65 5.18 -3.26 -3.27
N THR A 66 4.84 -4.43 -3.78
CA THR A 66 4.04 -4.57 -4.99
C THR A 66 2.68 -5.17 -4.63
N LEU A 67 1.62 -4.42 -4.87
CA LEU A 67 0.25 -4.88 -4.81
C LEU A 67 -0.33 -4.83 -6.24
N ARG A 68 -0.67 -5.98 -6.81
CA ARG A 68 -1.12 -6.07 -8.20
C ARG A 68 -2.35 -6.95 -8.39
N CYS A 69 -3.28 -6.51 -9.22
CA CYS A 69 -4.52 -7.25 -9.53
C CYS A 69 -5.30 -7.67 -8.26
N CYS A 70 -5.23 -6.90 -7.18
CA CYS A 70 -5.89 -7.23 -5.93
C CYS A 70 -7.20 -6.45 -5.74
N VAL A 71 -8.11 -7.02 -4.95
CA VAL A 71 -9.25 -6.28 -4.37
C VAL A 71 -8.94 -6.02 -2.91
N VAL A 72 -8.86 -4.75 -2.53
CA VAL A 72 -8.67 -4.33 -1.14
C VAL A 72 -9.96 -3.71 -0.62
N ASN A 73 -10.53 -4.35 0.39
CA ASN A 73 -11.74 -3.89 1.04
C ASN A 73 -11.39 -2.96 2.21
N GLY A 74 -12.36 -2.11 2.55
CA GLY A 74 -12.27 -1.24 3.72
C GLY A 74 -11.32 -0.06 3.56
N TYR A 75 -11.43 0.87 4.51
CA TYR A 75 -10.60 2.06 4.62
C TYR A 75 -9.15 1.68 4.91
N ILE A 76 -8.21 2.35 4.23
CA ILE A 76 -6.77 2.18 4.48
C ILE A 76 -6.23 3.49 5.00
N ASP A 77 -5.58 3.44 6.16
CA ASP A 77 -4.91 4.60 6.74
C ASP A 77 -3.40 4.44 6.67
N TYR A 78 -2.77 5.05 5.66
CA TYR A 78 -1.33 5.05 5.53
C TYR A 78 -0.76 6.40 5.95
N GLN A 79 -0.59 6.56 7.26
CA GLN A 79 0.02 7.75 7.85
C GLN A 79 1.43 7.49 8.34
N MET A 80 2.28 8.52 8.35
CA MET A 80 3.67 8.45 8.85
C MET A 80 4.45 7.30 8.18
N GLY A 81 4.12 7.04 6.93
CA GLY A 81 4.60 5.91 6.15
C GLY A 81 5.66 6.27 5.13
N GLY A 82 6.00 5.31 4.28
CA GLY A 82 7.00 5.47 3.22
C GLY A 82 8.36 4.94 3.63
N HIS A 83 9.38 5.80 3.56
CA HIS A 83 10.80 5.50 3.78
C HIS A 83 11.31 4.28 2.99
N ASN A 84 10.78 4.12 1.78
CA ASN A 84 11.09 3.02 0.88
C ASN A 84 12.31 3.36 -0.01
N ASP A 85 13.29 2.46 -0.06
CA ASP A 85 14.44 2.57 -0.97
C ASP A 85 14.15 1.93 -2.34
N VAL A 86 13.08 1.12 -2.41
CA VAL A 86 12.54 0.50 -3.62
C VAL A 86 11.10 0.96 -3.84
N SER A 87 10.67 1.07 -5.10
CA SER A 87 9.35 1.60 -5.44
C SER A 87 8.19 0.91 -4.70
N LEU A 88 7.17 1.70 -4.35
CA LEU A 88 5.86 1.16 -4.00
C LEU A 88 5.01 1.10 -5.27
N ILE A 89 4.47 -0.07 -5.58
CA ILE A 89 3.75 -0.35 -6.81
C ILE A 89 2.34 -0.81 -6.47
N PHE A 90 1.36 -0.01 -6.87
CA PHE A 90 -0.06 -0.32 -6.83
C PHE A 90 -0.56 -0.32 -8.27
N ASP A 91 -0.79 -1.50 -8.84
CA ASP A 91 -1.12 -1.67 -10.24
C ASP A 91 -2.33 -2.59 -10.46
N GLU A 92 -3.31 -2.14 -11.25
CA GLU A 92 -4.51 -2.93 -11.58
C GLU A 92 -5.34 -3.38 -10.36
N ASN A 93 -5.32 -2.63 -9.25
CA ASN A 93 -6.10 -2.97 -8.05
C ASN A 93 -7.47 -2.31 -8.03
N ILE A 94 -8.36 -2.86 -7.21
CA ILE A 94 -9.64 -2.26 -6.84
C ILE A 94 -9.60 -1.95 -5.34
N PHE A 95 -9.65 -0.68 -4.98
CA PHE A 95 -9.80 -0.22 -3.60
C PHE A 95 -11.27 0.18 -3.39
N THR A 96 -11.97 -0.55 -2.53
CA THR A 96 -13.44 -0.37 -2.38
C THR A 96 -13.83 0.79 -1.48
N ASP A 97 -12.90 1.32 -0.70
CA ASP A 97 -13.11 2.44 0.21
C ASP A 97 -11.95 3.45 0.05
N PHE A 98 -11.93 4.49 0.88
CA PHE A 98 -10.95 5.56 0.79
C PHE A 98 -9.56 5.06 1.23
N PHE A 99 -8.56 5.37 0.41
CA PHE A 99 -7.15 5.11 0.74
C PHE A 99 -6.49 6.42 1.18
N ASN A 100 -6.31 6.59 2.48
CA ASN A 100 -5.73 7.80 3.06
C ASN A 100 -4.20 7.73 3.12
N PHE A 101 -3.56 8.82 2.72
CA PHE A 101 -2.12 9.08 2.81
C PHE A 101 -1.89 10.38 3.59
N PHE A 102 -1.13 10.33 4.68
CA PHE A 102 -0.87 11.51 5.50
C PHE A 102 0.54 11.52 6.09
N ASP A 103 1.28 12.61 5.91
CA ASP A 103 2.67 12.74 6.38
C ASP A 103 3.56 11.56 5.95
N CYS A 104 3.39 11.09 4.71
CA CYS A 104 4.24 10.06 4.13
C CYS A 104 5.46 10.68 3.44
N GLU A 105 6.60 9.99 3.51
CA GLU A 105 7.82 10.37 2.79
C GLU A 105 8.35 9.21 1.97
N PHE A 106 8.28 9.30 0.65
CA PHE A 106 8.71 8.26 -0.27
C PHE A 106 10.08 8.59 -0.88
N ASN A 107 11.09 7.77 -0.60
CA ASN A 107 12.45 7.97 -1.12
C ASN A 107 12.62 7.40 -2.53
N ALA A 108 11.95 6.29 -2.84
CA ALA A 108 11.81 5.73 -4.18
C ALA A 108 10.41 5.99 -4.76
N PRO A 109 10.25 5.86 -6.10
CA PRO A 109 9.00 6.26 -6.75
C PRO A 109 7.76 5.52 -6.25
N VAL A 110 6.65 6.24 -6.15
CA VAL A 110 5.32 5.62 -5.99
C VAL A 110 4.68 5.47 -7.36
N ILE A 111 4.36 4.24 -7.72
CA ILE A 111 3.67 3.89 -8.97
C ILE A 111 2.25 3.48 -8.61
N PHE A 112 1.29 4.28 -9.03
CA PHE A 112 -0.14 4.06 -8.76
C PHE A 112 -0.89 4.07 -10.09
N THR A 113 -0.96 2.93 -10.77
CA THR A 113 -1.44 2.86 -12.16
C THR A 113 -2.59 1.88 -12.36
N ASN A 114 -3.49 2.20 -13.30
CA ASN A 114 -4.56 1.29 -13.71
C ASN A 114 -5.50 0.84 -12.58
N ASN A 115 -5.54 1.55 -11.45
CA ASN A 115 -6.36 1.18 -10.30
C ASN A 115 -7.78 1.73 -10.43
N ILE A 116 -8.73 1.10 -9.75
CA ILE A 116 -10.06 1.64 -9.47
C ILE A 116 -10.09 2.01 -7.98
N VAL A 117 -10.30 3.28 -7.67
CA VAL A 117 -10.47 3.78 -6.29
C VAL A 117 -11.89 4.30 -6.12
N LEU A 118 -12.76 3.49 -5.50
CA LEU A 118 -14.21 3.73 -5.51
C LEU A 118 -14.58 5.01 -4.76
N GLU A 119 -14.05 5.18 -3.54
CA GLU A 119 -14.30 6.36 -2.69
C GLU A 119 -13.21 7.43 -2.83
N GLY A 120 -12.21 7.17 -3.68
CA GLY A 120 -11.07 8.04 -3.95
C GLY A 120 -9.91 7.90 -2.95
N THR A 121 -8.90 8.74 -3.15
CA THR A 121 -7.70 8.83 -2.31
C THR A 121 -7.18 10.26 -2.31
N ASN A 122 -6.36 10.59 -1.31
CA ASN A 122 -5.61 11.83 -1.17
C ASN A 122 -4.10 11.64 -1.41
N LEU A 123 -3.66 10.57 -2.11
CA LEU A 123 -2.25 10.37 -2.48
C LEU A 123 -1.59 11.66 -3.00
N LEU A 124 -2.31 12.40 -3.85
CA LEU A 124 -1.88 13.68 -4.43
C LEU A 124 -2.71 14.87 -3.91
N GLY A 125 -3.53 14.66 -2.87
CA GLY A 125 -4.55 15.60 -2.41
C GLY A 125 -4.05 16.68 -1.45
N ASN A 126 -2.88 16.49 -0.86
CA ASN A 126 -2.24 17.43 0.06
C ASN A 126 -1.01 18.13 -0.56
N ILE A 127 -0.81 18.06 -1.88
CA ILE A 127 0.31 18.74 -2.55
C ILE A 127 0.22 20.26 -2.32
N GLY A 128 1.30 20.86 -1.85
CA GLY A 128 1.41 22.28 -1.51
C GLY A 128 0.99 22.63 -0.08
N GLU A 129 0.51 21.66 0.70
CA GLU A 129 0.19 21.83 2.13
C GLU A 129 1.43 21.59 3.01
N GLY A 130 1.45 22.14 4.23
CA GLY A 130 2.58 21.95 5.17
C GLY A 130 2.79 20.52 5.67
N TYR A 131 1.85 19.63 5.37
CA TYR A 131 1.82 18.19 5.70
C TYR A 131 1.70 17.35 4.43
N GLU A 132 2.19 17.86 3.30
CA GLU A 132 2.16 17.17 2.02
C GLU A 132 2.91 15.83 2.07
N ASN A 133 2.43 14.85 1.31
CA ASN A 133 3.20 13.64 1.06
C ASN A 133 4.44 14.02 0.22
N ARG A 134 5.63 13.61 0.67
CA ARG A 134 6.89 13.90 -0.02
C ARG A 134 7.22 12.76 -0.99
N PHE A 135 7.51 13.12 -2.24
CA PHE A 135 7.89 12.17 -3.29
C PHE A 135 9.29 12.51 -3.80
N ASN A 136 10.34 12.08 -3.08
CA ASN A 136 11.72 12.49 -3.35
C ASN A 136 12.23 12.01 -4.73
N ALA A 137 11.79 10.83 -5.17
CA ALA A 137 12.03 10.30 -6.52
C ALA A 137 10.82 10.41 -7.46
N GLY A 138 9.81 11.20 -7.09
CA GLY A 138 8.60 11.42 -7.87
C GLY A 138 7.55 10.32 -7.76
N TRP A 139 6.50 10.44 -8.57
CA TRP A 139 5.36 9.53 -8.62
C TRP A 139 4.89 9.33 -10.06
N ASN A 140 4.22 8.21 -10.34
CA ASN A 140 3.56 7.94 -11.60
C ASN A 140 2.13 7.47 -11.33
N ALA A 141 1.17 8.36 -11.55
CA ALA A 141 -0.26 8.08 -11.40
C ALA A 141 -0.99 8.22 -12.74
N LYS A 142 -1.27 7.11 -13.40
CA LYS A 142 -1.85 7.07 -14.75
C LYS A 142 -2.95 6.03 -14.87
N ASN A 143 -3.93 6.31 -15.73
CA ASN A 143 -5.02 5.40 -16.07
C ASN A 143 -5.84 4.89 -14.88
N ASN A 144 -5.88 5.64 -13.77
CA ASN A 144 -6.72 5.28 -12.64
C ASN A 144 -8.16 5.75 -12.87
N LEU A 145 -9.13 4.97 -12.40
CA LEU A 145 -10.53 5.35 -12.31
C LEU A 145 -10.83 5.76 -10.86
N GLY A 146 -11.36 6.97 -10.68
CA GLY A 146 -11.63 7.57 -9.37
C GLY A 146 -10.69 8.73 -9.04
N ALA A 147 -11.01 9.50 -8.00
CA ALA A 147 -10.27 10.71 -7.64
C ALA A 147 -9.02 10.39 -6.81
N LEU A 148 -7.87 11.00 -7.16
CA LEU A 148 -6.59 10.78 -6.46
C LEU A 148 -6.11 11.97 -5.61
N ASN A 149 -6.83 13.08 -5.70
CA ASN A 149 -6.47 14.38 -5.16
C ASN A 149 -7.56 14.94 -4.23
N LEU A 150 -8.33 14.05 -3.58
CA LEU A 150 -9.29 14.47 -2.57
C LEU A 150 -8.55 14.98 -1.33
N SER A 151 -9.16 15.85 -0.53
CA SER A 151 -8.59 16.26 0.75
C SER A 151 -8.51 15.09 1.74
N CYS A 152 -7.60 15.16 2.71
CA CYS A 152 -7.58 14.22 3.84
C CYS A 152 -8.98 14.11 4.46
N LYS A 153 -9.47 12.88 4.62
CA LYS A 153 -10.60 12.59 5.50
C LYS A 153 -9.99 12.32 6.88
N VAL A 154 -10.13 13.29 7.79
CA VAL A 154 -9.78 13.14 9.22
C VAL A 154 -10.88 12.38 9.93
#